data_AF-A0A183C3G0-F1
#
_entry.id   AF-A0A183C3G0-F1
#
_cell.length_a   1.000
_cell.length_b   1.000
_cell.length_c   1.000
_cell.angle_alpha   90.00
_cell.angle_beta   90.00
_cell.angle_gamma   90.00
#
_symmetry.space_group_name_H-M   'P 1'
#
loop_
_entity.id
_entity.type
_entity.pdbx_description
1 polymer ?
#
loop_
_entity_poly.entity_id
_entity_poly.type
_entity_poly.pdbx_seq_one_letter_code
_entity_poly.pdbx_strand_id
1 'polypeptide(L)'
;MSLPSGTVVTFYSIELLIDIVVLAVACLNLAVIGTTKLLHPNLKFILITQSVAVVFFVLVRLIYSFFFLIGTILAGAIEISVITHHPLLKRRVARIFKKIFYLRRSNRIDVAPHSVQLANNCRDGTNETTEHFKTLQQLWNE
;
A
#
# COMPACT_ATOMS: atom_id res chain seq x y z
N MET A 1 22.29 8.94 10.55
CA MET A 1 21.52 8.94 9.29
C MET A 1 20.16 8.33 9.57
N SER A 2 19.08 9.13 9.57
CA SER A 2 17.71 8.62 9.77
C SER A 2 17.21 7.99 8.48
N LEU A 3 16.96 6.67 8.48
CA LEU A 3 16.30 6.03 7.34
C LEU A 3 14.88 6.63 7.16
N PRO A 4 14.39 6.77 5.91
CA PRO A 4 13.02 7.20 5.66
C PRO A 4 12.04 6.29 6.40
N SER A 5 11.01 6.84 7.06
CA SER A 5 10.08 6.03 7.87
C SER A 5 9.42 4.91 7.07
N GLY A 6 9.19 5.12 5.76
CA GLY A 6 8.68 4.09 4.85
C GLY A 6 9.64 2.90 4.67
N THR A 7 10.96 3.14 4.66
CA THR A 7 11.97 2.09 4.53
C THR A 7 12.05 1.22 5.77
N VAL A 8 11.90 1.82 6.96
CA VAL A 8 11.87 1.09 8.24
C VAL A 8 10.68 0.14 8.32
N VAL A 9 9.50 0.59 7.89
CA VAL A 9 8.29 -0.25 7.86
C VAL A 9 8.40 -1.41 6.87
N THR A 10 9.01 -1.19 5.70
CA THR A 10 9.22 -2.27 4.72
C THR A 10 10.22 -3.31 5.22
N PHE A 11 11.32 -2.89 5.85
CA PHE A 11 12.28 -3.82 6.45
C PHE A 11 11.63 -4.67 7.55
N TYR A 12 10.84 -4.04 8.41
CA TYR A 12 10.11 -4.75 9.47
C TYR A 12 9.11 -5.78 8.93
N SER A 13 8.43 -5.43 7.83
CA SER A 13 7.45 -6.32 7.20
C SER A 13 8.12 -7.55 6.58
N ILE A 14 9.28 -7.36 5.94
CA ILE A 14 10.09 -8.46 5.40
C ILE A 14 10.64 -9.33 6.54
N GLU A 15 11.13 -8.71 7.61
CA GLU A 15 11.67 -9.41 8.77
C GLU A 15 10.62 -10.29 9.46
N LEU A 16 9.40 -9.77 9.63
CA LEU A 16 8.26 -10.53 10.15
C LEU A 16 7.87 -11.69 9.24
N LEU A 17 7.89 -11.50 7.92
CA LEU A 17 7.63 -12.56 6.96
C LEU A 17 8.68 -13.69 7.07
N ILE A 18 9.96 -13.31 7.18
CA ILE A 18 11.06 -14.26 7.39
C ILE A 18 10.84 -15.05 8.68
N ASP A 19 10.47 -14.39 9.78
CA ASP A 19 10.19 -15.07 11.06
C ASP A 19 9.09 -16.12 10.94
N ILE A 20 7.99 -15.78 10.27
CA ILE A 20 6.88 -16.71 10.06
C ILE A 20 7.34 -17.93 9.25
N VAL A 21 8.12 -17.71 8.19
CA VAL A 21 8.66 -18.79 7.35
C VAL A 21 9.62 -19.67 8.16
N VAL A 22 10.54 -19.08 8.92
CA VAL A 22 11.49 -19.82 9.76
C VAL A 22 10.75 -20.63 10.83
N LEU A 23 9.71 -20.07 11.44
CA LEU A 23 8.87 -20.77 12.41
C LEU A 23 8.18 -21.99 11.77
N ALA A 24 7.59 -21.81 10.58
CA ALA A 24 6.93 -22.91 9.87
C ALA A 24 7.92 -24.04 9.52
N VAL A 25 9.12 -23.70 9.05
CA VAL A 25 10.18 -24.67 8.76
C VAL A 25 10.65 -25.38 10.03
N ALA A 26 10.82 -24.66 11.14
CA ALA A 26 11.23 -25.25 12.41
C ALA A 26 10.17 -26.23 12.97
N CYS A 27 8.89 -25.88 12.86
CA CYS A 27 7.79 -26.77 13.23
C CYS A 27 7.72 -28.01 12.33
N LEU A 28 7.93 -27.85 11.01
CA LEU A 28 7.99 -28.96 10.08
C LEU A 28 9.15 -29.90 10.40
N ASN A 29 10.33 -29.35 10.67
CA ASN A 29 11.51 -30.12 11.08
C ASN A 29 11.24 -30.92 12.35
N LEU A 30 10.60 -30.30 13.36
CA LEU A 30 10.23 -30.99 14.59
C LEU A 30 9.24 -32.14 14.34
N ALA A 31 8.24 -31.93 13.47
CA ALA A 31 7.27 -32.96 13.09
C ALA A 31 7.91 -34.14 12.33
N VAL A 32 8.84 -33.84 11.40
CA VAL A 32 9.58 -34.86 10.65
C VAL A 32 10.51 -35.66 11.57
N ILE A 33 11.23 -34.99 12.48
CA ILE A 33 12.08 -35.66 13.48
C ILE A 33 11.24 -36.53 14.43
N GLY A 34 10.07 -36.05 14.85
CA GLY A 34 9.16 -36.80 15.72
C GLY A 34 8.59 -38.06 15.08
N THR A 35 8.35 -38.03 13.76
CA THR A 35 7.75 -39.16 13.02
C THR A 35 8.79 -40.18 12.53
N THR A 36 10.06 -39.79 12.40
CA THR A 36 11.12 -40.69 11.90
C THR A 36 11.67 -41.63 12.98
N LYS A 37 11.58 -42.94 12.75
CA LYS A 37 12.11 -43.98 13.66
C LYS A 37 13.60 -44.32 13.45
N LEU A 38 14.24 -43.77 12.41
CA LEU A 38 15.57 -44.19 11.93
C LEU A 38 16.78 -43.65 12.70
N LEU A 39 16.63 -42.60 13.52
CA LEU A 39 17.77 -42.01 14.22
C LEU A 39 18.04 -42.64 15.59
N HIS A 40 19.34 -42.76 15.91
CA HIS A 40 19.84 -43.10 17.24
C HIS A 40 19.28 -42.11 18.30
N PRO A 41 18.84 -42.58 19.47
CA PRO A 41 18.15 -41.76 20.47
C PRO A 41 18.95 -40.51 20.90
N ASN A 42 20.28 -40.61 21.02
CA ASN A 42 21.12 -39.47 21.38
C ASN A 42 21.14 -38.37 20.30
N LEU A 43 21.08 -38.75 19.02
CA LEU A 43 21.07 -37.79 17.91
C LEU A 43 19.69 -37.13 17.77
N LYS A 44 18.60 -37.88 18.02
CA LYS A 44 17.25 -37.31 18.07
C LYS A 44 17.13 -36.24 19.14
N PHE A 45 17.68 -36.49 20.32
CA PHE A 45 17.61 -35.53 21.43
C PHE A 45 18.26 -34.19 21.04
N ILE A 46 19.47 -34.22 20.47
CA ILE A 46 20.18 -33.01 20.03
C ILE A 46 19.36 -32.23 18.99
N LEU A 47 18.82 -32.92 17.98
CA LEU A 47 18.05 -32.30 16.91
C LEU A 47 16.72 -31.71 17.40
N ILE A 48 16.06 -32.36 18.35
CA ILE A 48 14.85 -31.84 19.00
C ILE A 48 15.20 -30.59 19.80
N THR A 49 16.24 -30.63 20.64
CA THR A 49 16.66 -29.48 21.44
C THR A 49 17.02 -28.28 20.57
N GLN A 50 17.74 -28.48 19.46
CA GLN A 50 18.05 -27.42 18.50
C GLN A 50 16.79 -26.85 17.84
N SER A 51 15.88 -27.71 17.39
CA SER A 51 14.63 -27.28 16.73
C SER A 51 13.75 -26.48 17.70
N VAL A 52 13.63 -26.92 18.95
CA VAL A 52 12.89 -26.21 20.00
C VAL A 52 13.55 -24.87 20.33
N ALA A 53 14.87 -24.80 20.39
CA ALA A 53 15.59 -23.55 20.63
C ALA A 53 15.34 -22.51 19.52
N VAL A 54 15.31 -22.95 18.25
CA VAL A 54 14.97 -22.08 17.12
C VAL A 54 13.53 -21.57 17.22
N VAL A 55 12.57 -22.46 17.51
CA VAL A 55 11.16 -22.05 17.70
C VAL A 55 11.04 -21.01 18.82
N PHE A 56 11.68 -21.25 19.97
CA PHE A 56 11.64 -20.32 21.09
C PHE A 56 12.26 -18.96 20.74
N PHE A 57 13.41 -18.96 20.08
CA PHE A 57 14.07 -17.73 19.63
C PHE A 57 13.18 -16.89 18.71
N VAL A 58 12.55 -17.52 17.72
CA VAL A 58 11.66 -16.83 16.77
C VAL A 58 10.41 -16.28 17.48
N LEU A 59 9.84 -17.03 18.43
CA LEU A 59 8.69 -16.57 19.23
C LEU A 59 9.03 -15.31 20.04
N VAL A 60 10.17 -15.29 20.72
CA VAL A 60 10.63 -14.10 21.47
C VAL A 60 10.79 -12.90 20.54
N ARG A 61 11.36 -13.11 19.35
CA ARG A 61 11.56 -12.07 18.35
C ARG A 61 10.24 -11.51 17.81
N LEU A 62 9.24 -12.37 17.58
CA LEU A 62 7.88 -11.96 17.19
C LEU A 62 7.20 -11.14 18.27
N ILE A 63 7.33 -11.54 19.54
CA ILE A 63 6.77 -10.81 20.68
C ILE A 63 7.39 -9.42 20.78
N TYR A 64 8.71 -9.32 20.71
CA TYR A 64 9.40 -8.03 20.72
C TYR A 64 8.93 -7.14 19.56
N SER A 65 8.80 -7.74 18.38
CA SER A 65 8.33 -7.06 17.18
C SER A 65 6.90 -6.53 17.30
N PHE A 66 6.03 -7.30 17.94
CA PHE A 66 4.67 -6.88 18.24
C PHE A 66 4.62 -5.69 19.21
N PHE A 67 5.39 -5.74 20.31
CA PHE A 67 5.47 -4.63 21.26
C PHE A 67 6.04 -3.36 20.62
N PHE A 68 7.06 -3.50 19.76
CA PHE A 68 7.62 -2.39 19.02
C PHE A 68 6.58 -1.75 18.10
N LEU A 69 5.80 -2.54 17.36
CA LEU A 69 4.72 -2.05 16.51
C LEU A 69 3.67 -1.28 17.31
N ILE A 70 3.20 -1.83 18.44
CA ILE A 70 2.25 -1.15 19.34
C ILE A 70 2.83 0.17 19.84
N GLY A 71 4.09 0.17 20.29
CA GLY A 71 4.78 1.38 20.76
C GLY A 71 4.85 2.45 19.66
N THR A 72 5.09 2.05 18.42
CA THR A 72 5.15 2.95 17.27
C THR A 72 3.78 3.54 16.95
N ILE A 73 2.72 2.72 16.98
CA ILE A 73 1.33 3.18 16.78
C ILE A 73 0.94 4.16 17.88
N LEU A 74 1.26 3.84 19.14
CA LEU A 74 0.94 4.68 20.29
C LEU A 74 1.67 6.02 20.22
N ALA A 75 2.97 6.01 19.88
CA ALA A 75 3.75 7.23 19.68
C ALA A 75 3.15 8.10 18.57
N GLY A 76 2.79 7.51 17.44
CA GLY A 76 2.10 8.22 16.36
C GLY A 76 0.74 8.76 16.77
N ALA A 77 -0.04 8.00 17.56
CA ALA A 77 -1.32 8.44 18.08
C ALA A 77 -1.18 9.61 19.06
N ILE A 78 -0.16 9.59 19.93
CA ILE A 78 0.17 10.70 20.84
C ILE A 78 0.55 11.94 20.02
N GLU A 79 1.43 11.79 19.03
CA GLU A 79 1.87 12.90 18.19
C GLU A 79 0.69 13.52 17.43
N ILE A 80 -0.19 12.69 16.84
CA ILE A 80 -1.43 13.15 16.19
C ILE A 80 -2.34 13.84 17.21
N SER A 81 -2.52 13.28 18.40
CA SER A 81 -3.38 13.85 19.44
C SER A 81 -2.88 15.24 19.88
N VAL A 82 -1.57 15.40 20.11
CA VAL A 82 -0.92 16.68 20.42
C VAL A 82 -1.13 17.68 19.28
N ILE A 83 -0.94 17.26 18.03
CA ILE A 83 -1.20 18.09 16.83
C ILE A 83 -2.68 18.52 16.75
N THR A 84 -3.60 17.64 17.14
CA THR A 84 -5.05 17.86 17.04
C THR A 84 -5.56 18.79 18.14
N HIS A 85 -5.00 18.72 19.34
CA HIS A 85 -5.31 19.61 20.46
C HIS A 85 -4.59 20.96 20.41
N HIS A 86 -3.54 21.10 19.60
CA HIS A 86 -2.87 22.40 19.42
C HIS A 86 -3.59 23.27 18.36
N PRO A 87 -4.28 24.36 18.75
CA PRO A 87 -5.20 25.10 17.85
C PRO A 87 -4.49 25.74 16.64
N LEU A 88 -3.21 26.09 16.79
CA LEU A 88 -2.38 26.64 15.72
C LEU A 88 -1.96 25.58 14.68
N LEU A 89 -1.74 24.33 15.09
CA LEU A 89 -1.38 23.24 14.17
C LEU A 89 -2.62 22.69 13.45
N LYS A 90 -3.76 22.59 14.15
CA LYS A 90 -5.05 22.22 13.56
C LYS A 90 -5.38 23.07 12.32
N ARG A 91 -5.15 24.39 12.37
CA ARG A 91 -5.36 25.31 11.22
C ARG A 91 -4.36 25.12 10.08
N ARG A 92 -3.14 24.64 10.34
CA ARG A 92 -2.14 24.35 9.29
C ARG A 92 -2.41 22.99 8.65
N VAL A 93 -2.66 21.97 9.46
CA VAL A 93 -3.02 20.62 8.98
C VAL A 93 -4.32 20.64 8.19
N ALA A 94 -5.35 21.36 8.65
CA ALA A 94 -6.59 21.51 7.89
C ALA A 94 -6.36 22.17 6.51
N ARG A 95 -5.48 23.17 6.41
CA ARG A 95 -5.11 23.79 5.11
C ARG A 95 -4.38 22.82 4.20
N ILE A 96 -3.44 22.04 4.76
CA ILE A 96 -2.70 21.02 4.01
C ILE A 96 -3.63 19.91 3.53
N PHE A 97 -4.51 19.40 4.40
CA PHE A 97 -5.54 18.42 4.03
C PHE A 97 -6.49 18.96 2.97
N LYS A 98 -6.91 20.22 3.06
CA LYS A 98 -7.71 20.87 2.02
C LYS A 98 -6.95 20.86 0.68
N LYS A 99 -5.67 21.24 0.69
CA LYS A 99 -4.83 21.27 -0.52
C LYS A 99 -4.65 19.88 -1.13
N ILE A 100 -4.41 18.85 -0.31
CA ILE A 100 -4.30 17.45 -0.75
C ILE A 100 -5.64 16.94 -1.28
N PHE A 101 -6.75 17.25 -0.62
CA PHE A 101 -8.09 16.81 -1.04
C PHE A 101 -8.53 17.51 -2.34
N TYR A 102 -8.16 18.78 -2.53
CA TYR A 102 -8.35 19.49 -3.79
C TYR A 102 -7.49 18.89 -4.92
N LEU A 103 -6.22 18.57 -4.67
CA LEU A 103 -5.36 17.90 -5.66
C LEU A 103 -5.88 16.50 -6.02
N ARG A 104 -6.34 15.73 -5.03
CA ARG A 104 -6.92 14.40 -5.24
C ARG A 104 -8.29 14.44 -5.93
N ARG A 105 -9.07 15.50 -5.72
CA ARG A 105 -10.35 15.74 -6.41
C ARG A 105 -10.13 16.27 -7.83
N SER A 106 -9.12 17.09 -8.08
CA SER A 106 -8.73 17.55 -9.42
C SER A 106 -8.32 16.37 -10.30
N ASN A 107 -7.47 15.46 -9.79
CA ASN A 107 -7.08 14.25 -10.50
C ASN A 107 -8.22 13.24 -10.77
N ARG A 108 -9.41 13.42 -10.18
CA ARG A 108 -10.61 12.63 -10.51
C ARG A 108 -11.54 13.32 -11.52
N ILE A 109 -11.36 14.61 -11.79
CA ILE A 109 -12.17 15.38 -12.73
C ILE A 109 -11.50 15.45 -14.11
N ASP A 110 -10.17 15.27 -14.19
CA ASP A 110 -9.45 15.32 -15.47
C ASP A 110 -9.56 14.04 -16.33
N VAL A 111 -10.36 13.04 -15.94
CA VAL A 111 -10.72 11.89 -16.80
C VAL A 111 -12.07 12.11 -17.52
N ALA A 112 -12.76 13.24 -17.30
CA ALA A 112 -13.93 13.60 -18.09
C ALA A 112 -14.12 15.12 -18.18
N PRO A 113 -13.50 15.76 -19.19
CA PRO A 113 -14.33 16.58 -20.08
C PRO A 113 -13.97 16.48 -21.57
N HIS A 114 -13.06 15.59 -21.98
CA HIS A 114 -12.70 15.49 -23.41
C HIS A 114 -13.76 14.78 -24.28
N SER A 115 -14.68 14.01 -23.69
CA SER A 115 -15.75 13.32 -24.43
C SER A 115 -17.00 14.17 -24.65
N VAL A 116 -17.21 15.24 -23.87
CA VAL A 116 -18.41 16.09 -24.00
C VAL A 116 -18.18 17.22 -25.02
N GLN A 117 -16.96 17.74 -25.15
CA GLN A 117 -16.64 18.69 -26.24
C GLN A 117 -16.63 18.04 -27.63
N LEU A 118 -16.29 16.75 -27.74
CA LEU A 118 -16.35 16.04 -29.02
C LEU A 118 -17.80 15.77 -29.47
N ALA A 119 -18.71 15.50 -28.54
CA ALA A 119 -20.12 15.27 -28.85
C ALA A 119 -20.86 16.56 -29.26
N ASN A 120 -20.50 17.72 -28.69
CA ASN A 120 -21.11 18.99 -29.07
C ASN A 120 -20.55 19.54 -30.40
N ASN A 121 -19.27 19.31 -30.72
CA ASN A 121 -18.71 19.71 -32.01
C ASN A 121 -19.19 18.84 -33.19
N CYS A 122 -19.73 17.64 -32.92
CA CYS A 122 -20.31 16.79 -33.98
C CYS A 122 -21.73 17.21 -34.37
N ARG A 123 -22.38 18.11 -33.62
CA ARG A 123 -23.76 18.56 -33.88
C ARG A 123 -23.84 19.84 -34.71
N ASP A 124 -22.79 20.65 -34.75
CA ASP A 124 -22.72 21.87 -35.58
C ASP A 124 -22.17 21.63 -36.99
N GLY A 125 -21.42 20.53 -37.21
CA GLY A 125 -20.78 20.24 -38.51
C GLY A 125 -21.74 19.91 -39.67
N THR A 126 -23.02 19.63 -39.38
CA THR A 126 -24.03 19.34 -40.43
C THR A 126 -24.60 20.60 -41.08
N ASN A 127 -24.49 21.77 -40.45
CA ASN A 127 -25.09 22.99 -40.99
C ASN A 127 -24.15 23.69 -41.99
N GLU A 128 -22.85 23.74 -41.70
CA GLU A 128 -21.85 24.34 -42.62
C GLU A 128 -21.67 23.52 -43.91
N THR A 129 -21.74 22.19 -43.84
CA THR A 129 -21.62 21.33 -45.02
C THR A 129 -22.81 21.43 -45.96
N THR A 130 -24.01 21.75 -45.43
CA THR A 130 -25.23 21.92 -46.24
C THR A 130 -25.22 23.26 -46.99
N GLU A 131 -24.66 24.32 -46.41
CA GLU A 131 -24.48 25.61 -47.08
C GLU A 131 -23.44 25.52 -48.21
N HIS A 132 -22.31 24.86 -47.96
CA HIS A 132 -21.27 24.64 -48.99
C HIS A 132 -21.79 23.85 -50.21
N PHE A 133 -22.68 22.88 -50.00
CA PHE A 133 -23.27 22.11 -51.10
C PHE A 133 -24.24 22.96 -51.95
N LYS A 134 -24.98 23.89 -51.34
CA LYS A 134 -25.86 24.83 -52.06
C LYS A 134 -25.07 25.79 -52.95
N THR A 135 -23.95 26.32 -52.46
CA THR A 135 -23.12 27.25 -53.23
C THR A 135 -22.47 26.58 -54.44
N LEU A 136 -22.02 25.33 -54.29
CA LEU A 136 -21.48 24.54 -55.41
C LEU A 136 -22.55 24.22 -56.47
N GLN A 137 -23.79 23.99 -56.05
CA GLN A 137 -24.89 23.70 -56.98
C GLN A 137 -25.35 24.94 -57.77
N GLN A 138 -25.21 26.14 -57.21
CA GLN A 138 -25.45 27.40 -57.94
C GLN A 138 -24.39 27.65 -59.02
N LEU A 139 -23.11 27.41 -58.71
CA LEU A 139 -22.01 27.58 -59.67
C LEU A 139 -22.03 26.57 -60.82
N TRP A 140 -22.72 25.42 -60.64
CA TRP A 140 -22.82 24.39 -61.68
C TRP A 140 -23.96 24.65 -62.69
N ASN A 141 -24.91 25.51 -62.35
CA ASN A 141 -26.07 25.82 -63.19
C ASN A 141 -25.95 27.17 -63.94
N GLU A 142 -24.81 27.85 -63.81
CA GLU A 142 -24.36 28.92 -64.73
C GLU A 142 -23.48 28.30 -65.83
#